data_AF-A0A3P7LEV8-F1
#
_entry.id   AF-A0A3P7LEV8-F1
#
_cell.length_a   1.000
_cell.length_b   1.000
_cell.length_c   1.000
_cell.angle_alpha   90.00
_cell.angle_beta   90.00
_cell.angle_gamma   90.00
#
_symmetry.space_group_name_H-M   'P 1'
#
loop_
_entity.id
_entity.type
_entity.pdbx_description
1 polymer ?
#
loop_
_entity_poly.entity_id
_entity_poly.type
_entity_poly.pdbx_seq_one_letter_code
_entity_poly.pdbx_strand_id
1 'polypeptide(L)'
;MPRTIDTTLDRRRSSNHFHITHFLLPGLRKIAPFQFLLVAVCISINVPAGVFVPSFVIGAAGGRLVGEIMVFLFPEGMRGPGGPPIYPGLYAVVGAAAYTGAVTHTLSVAVIICELTGQLAPILPIAMLMGNAICKFLQPSIYESIIRIKKYPYLPDLPPSRIR
;
A
#
# COMPACT_ATOMS: atom_id res chain seq x y z
N MET A 1 -30.20 26.37 -20.19
CA MET A 1 -30.11 24.94 -20.55
C MET A 1 -28.78 24.37 -20.04
N PRO A 2 -28.72 23.83 -18.81
CA PRO A 2 -27.64 22.90 -18.42
C PRO A 2 -28.21 21.72 -17.61
N ARG A 3 -28.34 20.53 -18.23
CA ARG A 3 -28.79 19.29 -17.55
C ARG A 3 -27.93 18.05 -17.89
N THR A 4 -26.78 18.25 -18.54
CA THR A 4 -25.95 17.14 -19.06
C THR A 4 -24.74 16.78 -18.17
N ILE A 5 -24.38 17.62 -17.20
CA ILE A 5 -23.22 17.34 -16.32
C ILE A 5 -23.61 16.34 -15.21
N ASP A 6 -24.80 16.48 -14.62
CA ASP A 6 -25.25 15.60 -13.52
C ASP A 6 -25.53 14.16 -13.98
N THR A 7 -26.09 13.96 -15.17
CA THR A 7 -26.43 12.61 -15.67
C THR A 7 -25.21 11.75 -16.01
N THR A 8 -24.06 12.36 -16.31
CA THR A 8 -22.80 11.62 -16.60
C THR A 8 -22.04 11.25 -15.33
N LEU A 9 -22.10 12.09 -14.29
CA LEU A 9 -21.55 11.80 -12.96
C LEU A 9 -22.37 10.72 -12.25
N ASP A 10 -23.70 10.76 -12.36
CA ASP A 10 -24.59 9.77 -11.73
C ASP A 10 -24.52 8.39 -12.42
N ARG A 11 -24.33 8.36 -13.75
CA ARG A 11 -24.11 7.12 -14.50
C ARG A 11 -22.72 6.51 -14.27
N ARG A 12 -21.67 7.33 -14.06
CA ARG A 12 -20.35 6.86 -13.57
C ARG A 12 -20.43 6.37 -12.12
N ARG A 13 -21.17 7.07 -11.25
CA ARG A 13 -21.37 6.68 -9.85
C ARG A 13 -22.08 5.33 -9.76
N SER A 14 -23.17 5.11 -10.49
CA SER A 14 -23.93 3.85 -10.51
C SER A 14 -23.14 2.67 -11.12
N SER A 15 -22.44 2.90 -12.25
CA SER A 15 -21.60 1.86 -12.88
C SER A 15 -20.40 1.45 -12.00
N ASN A 16 -19.73 2.43 -11.38
CA ASN A 16 -18.65 2.14 -10.43
C ASN A 16 -19.17 1.50 -9.14
N HIS A 17 -20.34 1.92 -8.62
CA HIS A 17 -20.94 1.28 -7.44
C HIS A 17 -21.23 -0.20 -7.71
N PHE A 18 -21.80 -0.55 -8.87
CA PHE A 18 -22.15 -1.92 -9.24
C PHE A 18 -20.92 -2.80 -9.52
N HIS A 19 -19.88 -2.27 -10.19
CA HIS A 19 -18.64 -3.02 -10.41
C HIS A 19 -17.78 -3.19 -9.13
N ILE A 20 -17.77 -2.20 -8.23
CA ILE A 20 -16.95 -2.20 -7.01
C ILE A 20 -17.57 -3.08 -5.92
N THR A 21 -18.88 -2.93 -5.67
CA THR A 21 -19.58 -3.70 -4.61
C THR A 21 -19.79 -5.17 -4.98
N HIS A 22 -20.02 -5.49 -6.25
CA HIS A 22 -20.39 -6.84 -6.67
C HIS A 22 -19.20 -7.72 -7.10
N PHE A 23 -18.08 -7.12 -7.56
CA PHE A 23 -16.90 -7.86 -8.04
C PHE A 23 -15.64 -7.65 -7.16
N LEU A 24 -15.41 -6.44 -6.65
CA LEU A 24 -14.15 -6.08 -5.97
C LEU A 24 -14.17 -6.32 -4.46
N LEU A 25 -15.23 -5.91 -3.74
CA LEU A 25 -15.39 -6.13 -2.29
C LEU A 25 -15.40 -7.63 -1.86
N PRO A 26 -16.19 -8.52 -2.50
CA PRO A 26 -16.14 -9.95 -2.19
C PRO A 26 -14.86 -10.62 -2.70
N GLY A 27 -14.22 -10.09 -3.75
CA GLY A 27 -12.91 -10.53 -4.24
C GLY A 27 -11.78 -10.20 -3.26
N LEU A 28 -11.65 -8.94 -2.84
CA LEU A 28 -10.63 -8.48 -1.90
C LEU A 28 -10.76 -9.13 -0.52
N ARG A 29 -12.00 -9.31 -0.02
CA ARG A 29 -12.23 -9.96 1.28
C ARG A 29 -11.81 -11.43 1.29
N LYS A 30 -11.82 -12.09 0.13
CA LYS A 30 -11.33 -13.48 -0.06
C LYS A 30 -9.83 -13.52 -0.38
N ILE A 31 -9.33 -12.56 -1.16
CA ILE A 31 -7.93 -12.47 -1.59
C ILE A 31 -7.02 -12.08 -0.44
N ALA A 32 -7.38 -11.12 0.43
CA ALA A 32 -6.52 -10.69 1.54
C ALA A 32 -6.09 -11.83 2.49
N PRO A 33 -7.00 -12.67 3.04
CA PRO A 33 -6.58 -13.80 3.87
C PRO A 33 -5.85 -14.88 3.06
N PHE A 34 -6.22 -15.09 1.79
CA PHE A 34 -5.55 -16.05 0.91
C PHE A 34 -4.12 -15.62 0.60
N GLN A 35 -3.87 -14.35 0.29
CA GLN A 35 -2.55 -13.77 0.01
C GLN A 35 -1.67 -13.77 1.25
N PHE A 36 -2.24 -13.44 2.42
CA PHE A 36 -1.52 -13.48 3.69
C PHE A 36 -1.07 -14.92 4.01
N LEU A 37 -1.94 -15.91 3.80
CA LEU A 37 -1.61 -17.33 3.93
C LEU A 37 -0.57 -17.77 2.88
N LEU A 38 -0.69 -17.33 1.63
CA LEU A 38 0.24 -17.63 0.54
C LEU A 38 1.63 -17.07 0.82
N VAL A 39 1.74 -15.88 1.42
CA VAL A 39 3.03 -15.30 1.82
C VAL A 39 3.67 -16.10 2.95
N ALA A 40 2.90 -16.54 3.95
CA ALA A 40 3.42 -17.42 5.00
C ALA A 40 3.94 -18.76 4.43
N VAL A 41 3.23 -19.33 3.44
CA VAL A 41 3.66 -20.54 2.74
C VAL A 41 4.88 -20.30 1.83
N CYS A 42 4.94 -19.18 1.11
CA CYS A 42 6.08 -18.83 0.25
C CYS A 42 7.37 -18.60 1.05
N ILE A 43 7.30 -18.01 2.24
CA ILE A 43 8.47 -17.82 3.12
C ILE A 43 8.94 -19.18 3.70
N SER A 44 8.04 -20.16 3.79
CA SER A 44 8.34 -21.51 4.32
C SER A 44 8.97 -22.45 3.29
N ILE A 45 8.85 -22.15 1.99
CA ILE A 45 9.45 -22.94 0.91
C ILE A 45 10.86 -22.39 0.61
N ASN A 46 11.88 -23.26 0.70
CA ASN A 46 13.28 -22.95 0.31
C ASN A 46 13.44 -22.85 -1.22
N VAL A 47 12.76 -21.89 -1.85
CA VAL A 47 12.94 -21.54 -3.27
C VAL A 47 13.47 -20.11 -3.33
N PRO A 48 14.46 -19.81 -4.19
CA PRO A 48 14.94 -18.45 -4.40
C PRO A 48 13.83 -17.61 -5.06
N ALA A 49 12.98 -16.99 -4.24
CA ALA A 49 11.89 -16.11 -4.65
C ALA A 49 12.00 -14.77 -3.90
N GLY A 50 11.73 -13.66 -4.60
CA GLY A 50 11.77 -12.33 -4.02
C GLY A 50 10.54 -12.03 -3.17
N VAL A 51 10.72 -11.49 -1.95
CA VAL A 51 9.64 -11.07 -1.04
C VAL A 51 8.98 -9.73 -1.41
N PHE A 52 9.55 -9.01 -2.39
CA PHE A 52 9.12 -7.66 -2.77
C PHE A 52 7.73 -7.63 -3.42
N VAL A 53 7.55 -8.39 -4.50
CA VAL A 53 6.28 -8.45 -5.25
C VAL A 53 5.10 -8.90 -4.38
N PRO A 54 5.17 -9.98 -3.58
CA PRO A 54 4.02 -10.38 -2.76
C PRO A 54 3.66 -9.32 -1.69
N SER A 55 4.66 -8.69 -1.07
CA SER A 55 4.44 -7.60 -0.10
C SER A 55 3.76 -6.41 -0.77
N PHE A 56 4.20 -6.05 -1.98
CA PHE A 56 3.61 -4.98 -2.77
C PHE A 56 2.12 -5.22 -3.07
N VAL A 57 1.75 -6.45 -3.45
CA VAL A 57 0.34 -6.78 -3.75
C VAL A 57 -0.52 -6.75 -2.49
N ILE A 58 -0.03 -7.21 -1.35
CA ILE A 58 -0.76 -7.14 -0.06
C ILE A 58 -1.01 -5.69 0.32
N GLY A 59 0.01 -4.83 0.24
CA GLY A 59 -0.13 -3.40 0.52
C GLY A 59 -1.09 -2.71 -0.45
N ALA A 60 -1.07 -3.08 -1.74
CA ALA A 60 -1.99 -2.54 -2.74
C ALA A 60 -3.45 -2.90 -2.45
N ALA A 61 -3.69 -4.16 -2.05
CA ALA A 61 -5.01 -4.63 -1.64
C ALA A 61 -5.51 -3.87 -0.40
N GLY A 62 -4.66 -3.74 0.63
CA GLY A 62 -4.99 -2.98 1.83
C GLY A 62 -5.31 -1.50 1.54
N GLY A 63 -4.48 -0.85 0.71
CA GLY A 63 -4.69 0.55 0.31
C GLY A 63 -5.96 0.75 -0.52
N ARG A 64 -6.30 -0.20 -1.40
CA ARG A 64 -7.55 -0.19 -2.18
C ARG A 64 -8.77 -0.26 -1.27
N LEU A 65 -8.74 -1.15 -0.27
CA LEU A 65 -9.81 -1.33 0.70
C LEU A 65 -10.06 -0.03 1.49
N VAL A 66 -9.00 0.62 1.96
CA VAL A 66 -9.11 1.93 2.66
C VAL A 66 -9.65 3.01 1.72
N GLY A 67 -9.21 3.04 0.46
CA GLY A 67 -9.71 3.98 -0.54
C GLY A 67 -11.21 3.82 -0.82
N GLU A 68 -11.71 2.59 -0.87
CA GLU A 68 -13.14 2.30 -1.05
C GLU A 68 -13.97 2.68 0.18
N ILE A 69 -13.46 2.42 1.40
CA ILE A 69 -14.11 2.88 2.63
C ILE A 69 -14.23 4.41 2.64
N MET A 70 -13.18 5.13 2.20
CA MET A 70 -13.22 6.60 2.13
C MET A 70 -14.24 7.13 1.11
N VAL A 71 -14.41 6.45 -0.02
CA VAL A 71 -15.45 6.79 -1.01
C VAL A 71 -16.85 6.52 -0.47
N PHE A 72 -17.02 5.49 0.35
CA PHE A 72 -18.29 5.19 1.00
C PHE A 72 -18.64 6.22 2.08
N LEU A 73 -17.66 6.64 2.89
CA LEU A 73 -17.87 7.59 3.98
C LEU A 73 -18.11 9.03 3.49
N PHE A 74 -17.46 9.44 2.40
CA PHE A 74 -17.53 10.80 1.85
C PHE A 74 -17.93 10.81 0.37
N PRO A 75 -19.22 10.57 0.06
CA PRO A 75 -19.70 10.54 -1.31
C PRO A 75 -19.60 11.92 -1.99
N GLU A 76 -19.75 13.04 -1.30
CA GLU A 76 -19.75 14.37 -1.97
C GLU A 76 -18.36 14.97 -2.24
N GLY A 77 -17.29 14.22 -1.96
CA GLY A 77 -15.91 14.71 -2.08
C GLY A 77 -15.51 15.62 -0.91
N MET A 78 -14.20 15.74 -0.63
CA MET A 78 -13.68 16.44 0.56
C MET A 78 -13.97 17.97 0.61
N ARG A 79 -14.58 18.56 -0.44
CA ARG A 79 -14.77 20.01 -0.60
C ARG A 79 -16.18 20.44 -1.07
N GLY A 80 -17.19 19.57 -1.00
CA GLY A 80 -18.57 19.90 -1.42
C GLY A 80 -18.85 19.74 -2.93
N PRO A 81 -20.03 20.15 -3.44
CA PRO A 81 -20.46 19.89 -4.81
C PRO A 81 -19.51 20.56 -5.82
N GLY A 82 -18.62 19.75 -6.43
CA GLY A 82 -17.57 20.19 -7.35
C GLY A 82 -16.13 19.98 -6.86
N GLY A 83 -15.91 19.38 -5.67
CA GLY A 83 -14.58 19.04 -5.19
C GLY A 83 -13.89 17.93 -6.01
N PRO A 84 -12.54 17.84 -5.97
CA PRO A 84 -11.83 16.77 -6.66
C PRO A 84 -12.28 15.40 -6.13
N PRO A 85 -12.64 14.45 -7.02
CA PRO A 85 -13.09 13.14 -6.59
C PRO A 85 -11.94 12.35 -5.93
N ILE A 86 -12.29 11.52 -4.95
CA ILE A 86 -11.35 10.61 -4.29
C ILE A 86 -11.03 9.47 -5.24
N TYR A 87 -9.75 9.32 -5.61
CA TYR A 87 -9.30 8.25 -6.51
C TYR A 87 -8.77 7.05 -5.70
N PRO A 88 -9.50 5.92 -5.60
CA PRO A 88 -9.07 4.76 -4.82
C PRO A 88 -7.78 4.11 -5.36
N GLY A 89 -7.43 4.39 -6.63
CA GLY A 89 -6.15 3.97 -7.21
C GLY A 89 -4.94 4.58 -6.51
N LEU A 90 -5.01 5.85 -6.09
CA LEU A 90 -3.89 6.51 -5.40
C LEU A 90 -3.66 5.89 -4.01
N TYR A 91 -4.76 5.55 -3.30
CA TYR A 91 -4.69 4.88 -2.00
C TYR A 91 -4.09 3.47 -2.11
N ALA A 92 -4.39 2.74 -3.18
CA ALA A 92 -3.78 1.45 -3.45
C ALA A 92 -2.25 1.58 -3.63
N VAL A 93 -1.79 2.56 -4.41
CA VAL A 93 -0.35 2.79 -4.64
C VAL A 93 0.37 3.21 -3.36
N VAL A 94 -0.23 4.12 -2.57
CA VAL A 94 0.32 4.56 -1.28
C VAL A 94 0.41 3.40 -0.29
N GLY A 95 -0.63 2.55 -0.22
CA GLY A 95 -0.64 1.36 0.63
C GLY A 95 0.42 0.33 0.23
N ALA A 96 0.59 0.11 -1.08
CA ALA A 96 1.64 -0.77 -1.62
C ALA A 96 3.04 -0.28 -1.24
N ALA A 97 3.29 1.02 -1.41
CA ALA A 97 4.56 1.67 -1.06
C ALA A 97 4.85 1.57 0.43
N ALA A 98 3.89 1.95 1.27
CA ALA A 98 4.06 2.01 2.72
C ALA A 98 4.32 0.63 3.32
N TYR A 99 3.56 -0.40 2.89
CA TYR A 99 3.75 -1.76 3.40
C TYR A 99 5.08 -2.35 2.95
N THR A 100 5.41 -2.25 1.66
CA THR A 100 6.66 -2.82 1.14
C THR A 100 7.88 -2.15 1.76
N GLY A 101 7.84 -0.83 1.92
CA GLY A 101 8.86 -0.07 2.64
C GLY A 101 9.04 -0.49 4.08
N ALA A 102 7.93 -0.68 4.79
CA ALA A 102 7.92 -1.05 6.19
C ALA A 102 8.48 -2.46 6.40
N VAL A 103 8.26 -3.35 5.44
CA VAL A 103 8.80 -4.72 5.46
C VAL A 103 10.31 -4.76 5.20
N THR A 104 10.80 -3.91 4.29
CA THR A 104 12.22 -3.89 3.88
C THR A 104 13.08 -2.90 4.66
N HIS A 105 12.47 -1.97 5.41
CA HIS A 105 13.13 -0.81 6.04
C HIS A 105 13.91 0.09 5.07
N THR A 106 13.55 0.11 3.78
CA THR A 106 14.18 0.97 2.77
C THR A 106 13.28 2.16 2.45
N LEU A 107 13.81 3.27 1.93
CA LEU A 107 13.02 4.40 1.41
C LEU A 107 13.01 4.47 -0.12
N SER A 108 13.86 3.68 -0.77
CA SER A 108 14.00 3.62 -2.23
C SER A 108 12.72 3.19 -2.94
N VAL A 109 11.86 2.39 -2.27
CA VAL A 109 10.58 1.94 -2.86
C VAL A 109 9.64 3.11 -3.15
N ALA A 110 9.60 4.13 -2.28
CA ALA A 110 8.80 5.34 -2.56
C ALA A 110 9.32 6.06 -3.80
N VAL A 111 10.65 6.16 -3.96
CA VAL A 111 11.26 6.80 -5.14
C VAL A 111 10.92 6.01 -6.40
N ILE A 112 11.08 4.68 -6.40
CA ILE A 112 10.72 3.83 -7.54
C ILE A 112 9.25 4.03 -7.94
N ILE A 113 8.33 4.03 -6.98
CA ILE A 113 6.89 4.22 -7.25
C ILE A 113 6.60 5.64 -7.74
N CYS A 114 7.32 6.62 -7.21
CA CYS A 114 7.20 8.02 -7.61
C CYS A 114 7.62 8.21 -9.08
N GLU A 115 8.74 7.62 -9.49
CA GLU A 115 9.20 7.59 -10.88
C GLU A 115 8.19 6.88 -11.79
N LEU A 116 7.66 5.73 -11.36
CA LEU A 116 6.66 4.97 -12.12
C LEU A 116 5.32 5.72 -12.28
N THR A 117 4.94 6.54 -11.31
CA THR A 117 3.68 7.31 -11.34
C THR A 117 3.84 8.62 -12.12
N GLY A 118 5.06 9.08 -12.39
CA GLY A 118 5.35 10.27 -13.19
C GLY A 118 4.95 11.60 -12.55
N GLN A 119 4.53 11.61 -11.27
CA GLN A 119 4.14 12.81 -10.56
C GLN A 119 4.60 12.72 -9.08
N LEU A 120 5.49 13.63 -8.67
CA LEU A 120 6.00 13.72 -7.30
C LEU A 120 4.91 14.21 -6.34
N ALA A 121 4.04 13.30 -5.90
CA ALA A 121 3.17 13.56 -4.77
C ALA A 121 3.96 13.35 -3.47
N PRO A 122 4.23 14.40 -2.66
CA PRO A 122 4.98 14.27 -1.41
C PRO A 122 4.30 13.36 -0.38
N ILE A 123 3.04 12.97 -0.61
CA ILE A 123 2.27 12.10 0.28
C ILE A 123 2.80 10.64 0.33
N LEU A 124 3.42 10.16 -0.76
CA LEU A 124 3.97 8.81 -0.88
C LEU A 124 5.12 8.53 0.12
N PRO A 125 6.20 9.34 0.14
CA PRO A 125 7.31 9.10 1.07
C PRO A 125 6.91 9.32 2.53
N ILE A 126 5.98 10.23 2.83
CA ILE A 126 5.54 10.49 4.21
C ILE A 126 4.82 9.27 4.80
N ALA A 127 3.90 8.66 4.06
CA ALA A 127 3.19 7.45 4.51
C ALA A 127 4.17 6.28 4.76
N MET A 128 5.16 6.14 3.90
CA MET A 128 6.20 5.12 4.01
C MET A 128 7.14 5.36 5.20
N LEU A 129 7.52 6.62 5.47
CA LEU A 129 8.32 6.98 6.64
C LEU A 129 7.62 6.61 7.95
N MET A 130 6.31 6.85 8.05
CA MET A 130 5.54 6.43 9.22
C MET A 130 5.51 4.91 9.38
N GLY A 131 5.24 4.17 8.30
CA GLY A 131 5.27 2.71 8.32
C GLY A 131 6.62 2.15 8.74
N ASN A 132 7.71 2.70 8.18
CA ASN A 132 9.07 2.32 8.52
C ASN A 132 9.41 2.64 9.98
N ALA A 133 8.96 3.79 10.50
CA ALA A 133 9.19 4.16 11.89
C ALA A 133 8.50 3.18 12.86
N ILE A 134 7.25 2.81 12.57
CA ILE A 134 6.49 1.82 13.35
C ILE A 134 7.17 0.45 13.28
N CYS A 135 7.53 -0.05 12.10
CA CYS A 135 8.18 -1.35 11.96
C CYS A 135 9.54 -1.41 12.64
N LYS A 136 10.36 -0.35 12.56
CA LYS A 136 11.63 -0.25 13.28
C LYS A 136 11.45 -0.34 14.80
N PHE A 137 10.32 0.10 15.34
CA PHE A 137 10.03 -0.02 16.76
C PHE A 137 9.61 -1.44 17.16
N LEU A 138 8.90 -2.16 16.29
CA LEU A 138 8.36 -3.49 16.62
C LEU A 138 9.33 -4.64 16.33
N GLN A 139 10.02 -4.65 15.19
CA GLN A 139 10.78 -5.82 14.74
C GLN A 139 11.96 -5.45 13.80
N PRO A 140 13.05 -6.24 13.77
CA PRO A 140 14.05 -6.14 12.70
C PRO A 140 13.43 -6.41 11.32
N SER A 141 14.07 -5.85 10.27
CA SER A 141 13.65 -6.06 8.88
C SER A 141 13.78 -7.54 8.48
N ILE A 142 13.07 -7.94 7.42
CA ILE A 142 13.11 -9.32 6.92
C ILE A 142 14.54 -9.77 6.61
N TYR A 143 15.35 -8.90 5.99
CA TYR A 143 16.71 -9.23 5.59
C TYR A 143 17.62 -9.46 6.81
N GLU A 144 17.52 -8.60 7.82
CA GLU A 144 18.21 -8.76 9.11
C GLU A 144 17.81 -10.06 9.82
N SER A 145 16.52 -10.40 9.78
CA SER A 145 16.02 -11.64 10.38
C SER A 145 16.60 -12.88 9.67
N ILE A 146 16.67 -12.88 8.34
CA ILE A 146 17.24 -13.99 7.55
C ILE A 146 18.73 -14.16 7.86
N ILE A 147 19.49 -13.05 7.94
CA ILE A 147 20.92 -13.07 8.26
C ILE A 147 21.17 -13.68 9.64
N ARG A 148 20.39 -13.29 10.66
CA ARG A 148 20.51 -13.88 12.02
C ARG A 148 20.18 -15.37 12.04
N ILE A 149 19.15 -15.80 11.31
CA ILE A 149 18.77 -17.21 11.23
C ILE A 149 19.87 -18.04 10.55
N LYS A 150 20.50 -17.50 9.50
CA LYS A 150 21.58 -18.17 8.76
C LYS A 150 22.97 -18.05 9.42
N LYS A 151 23.11 -17.27 10.50
CA LYS A 151 24.37 -17.03 11.23
C LYS A 151 25.54 -16.61 10.33
N TYR A 152 25.28 -15.82 9.30
CA TYR A 152 26.37 -15.28 8.49
C TYR A 152 27.13 -14.20 9.29
N PRO A 153 28.48 -14.20 9.24
CA PRO A 153 29.26 -13.12 9.83
C PRO A 153 28.96 -11.84 9.04
N TYR A 154 28.17 -10.95 9.65
CA TYR A 154 27.79 -9.66 9.10
C TYR A 154 28.31 -8.57 10.03
N LEU A 155 28.82 -7.49 9.43
CA LEU A 155 29.26 -6.32 10.17
C LEU A 155 28.01 -5.48 10.46
N PRO A 156 27.61 -5.28 11.72
CA PRO A 156 26.47 -4.44 12.03
C PRO A 156 26.71 -3.03 11.53
N ASP A 157 25.69 -2.44 10.89
CA ASP A 157 25.70 -1.02 10.55
C ASP A 157 25.83 -0.19 11.82
N LEU A 158 26.58 0.91 11.70
CA LEU A 158 27.20 1.68 12.78
C LEU A 158 26.40 1.76 14.09
N PRO A 159 27.08 1.67 15.26
CA PRO A 159 26.44 1.95 16.55
C PRO A 159 25.80 3.35 16.51
N PRO A 160 24.63 3.54 17.15
CA PRO A 160 24.02 4.85 17.25
C PRO A 160 25.06 5.80 17.83
N SER A 161 25.34 6.89 17.12
CA SER A 161 26.17 7.96 17.65
C SER A 161 25.49 8.44 18.92
N ARG A 162 26.07 8.04 20.05
CA ARG A 162 25.76 8.60 21.36
C ARG A 162 26.26 10.04 21.32
N ILE A 163 25.47 10.93 20.73
CA ILE A 163 25.67 12.37 20.84
C ILE A 163 25.25 12.71 22.27
N ARG A 164 26.25 13.09 23.05
CA ARG A 164 26.13 13.63 24.40
C ARG A 164 25.43 14.97 24.38
#